data_AF-A0A935EZ64-F1
#
_entry.id   AF-A0A935EZ64-F1
#
_cell.length_a   1.000
_cell.length_b   1.000
_cell.length_c   1.000
_cell.angle_alpha   90.00
_cell.angle_beta   90.00
_cell.angle_gamma   90.00
#
_symmetry.space_group_name_H-M   'P 1'
#
loop_
_entity.id
_entity.type
_entity.pdbx_description
1 polymer ?
#
loop_
_entity_poly.entity_id
_entity_poly.type
_entity_poly.pdbx_seq_one_letter_code
_entity_poly.pdbx_strand_id
1 'polypeptide(L)'
;MNVSTLNLAQTTLADVWPDFAAGLDTAHARLQQELEDCWRDAQKTLDSQLRQLQDMTWKAPSELLAYQAERAEAARLLLREPLGQWEQRRPYKRAMLVLDSYDRSLEELVRTLPESVDASGPQAIELLGRLVSKRFARRFGWIRYKEHSLPLKAIVAVEIKRLSLRRVKTEGEYLLILAKAIQQLRRDWKVRREALDNAVQGEPSRKPEAETLKREMMSYASFVRQAESALSAWSKWPEITKQSLAGRILHGVVWRRKVKPSGSGDERTASLTHWGEQLRSIEFEIGFSGR
;
A
#
# COMPACT_ATOMS: atom_id res chain seq x y z
N MET A 1 -7.04 43.21 43.36
CA MET A 1 -7.34 42.61 42.04
C MET A 1 -6.69 41.24 42.00
N ASN A 2 -7.47 40.19 42.29
CA ASN A 2 -6.99 38.81 42.23
C ASN A 2 -6.90 38.42 40.75
N VAL A 3 -5.67 38.25 40.26
CA VAL A 3 -5.42 37.54 39.00
C VAL A 3 -5.77 36.09 39.29
N SER A 4 -6.99 35.69 38.93
CA SER A 4 -7.37 34.29 38.83
C SER A 4 -6.42 33.64 37.83
N THR A 5 -5.35 33.03 38.33
CA THR A 5 -4.58 32.03 37.61
C THR A 5 -5.56 30.95 37.19
N LEU A 6 -6.03 31.07 35.94
CA LEU A 6 -6.66 29.97 35.23
C LEU A 6 -5.65 28.82 35.27
N ASN A 7 -5.90 27.87 36.16
CA ASN A 7 -5.29 26.55 36.11
C ASN A 7 -5.70 25.95 34.76
N LEU A 8 -4.90 26.22 33.73
CA LEU A 8 -4.89 25.41 32.53
C LEU A 8 -4.53 24.01 33.02
N ALA A 9 -5.53 23.12 33.06
CA ALA A 9 -5.33 21.75 33.48
C ALA A 9 -4.14 21.18 32.71
N GLN A 10 -3.12 20.73 33.43
CA GLN A 10 -1.93 20.14 32.82
C GLN A 10 -2.36 18.90 32.05
N THR A 11 -2.21 18.94 30.73
CA THR A 11 -2.52 17.81 29.86
C THR A 11 -1.43 16.76 30.01
N THR A 12 -1.81 15.56 30.44
CA THR A 12 -0.86 14.47 30.64
C THR A 12 -0.79 13.55 29.41
N LEU A 13 0.27 12.74 29.33
CA LEU A 13 0.37 11.71 28.29
C LEU A 13 -0.79 10.70 28.34
N ALA A 14 -1.30 10.37 29.53
CA ALA A 14 -2.41 9.44 29.69
C ALA A 14 -3.73 9.98 29.11
N ASP A 15 -3.92 11.30 29.12
CA ASP A 15 -5.13 11.94 28.60
C ASP A 15 -5.16 11.94 27.06
N VAL A 16 -3.99 12.03 26.42
CA VAL A 16 -3.88 12.28 24.98
C VAL A 16 -3.57 11.01 24.18
N TRP A 17 -2.75 10.12 24.73
CA TRP A 17 -2.25 8.96 24.00
C TRP A 17 -3.34 7.99 23.54
N PRO A 18 -4.35 7.63 24.36
CA PRO A 18 -5.40 6.70 23.94
C PRO A 18 -6.16 7.17 22.70
N ASP A 19 -6.56 8.45 22.67
CA ASP A 19 -7.31 9.01 21.54
C ASP A 19 -6.45 9.08 20.27
N PHE A 20 -5.18 9.50 20.41
CA PHE A 20 -4.24 9.48 19.29
C PHE A 20 -4.02 8.06 18.76
N ALA A 21 -3.84 7.07 19.64
CA ALA A 21 -3.64 5.67 19.25
C ALA A 21 -4.88 5.08 18.57
N ALA A 22 -6.08 5.40 19.05
CA ALA A 22 -7.34 4.99 18.43
C ALA A 22 -7.53 5.64 17.04
N GLY A 23 -7.20 6.92 16.91
CA GLY A 23 -7.20 7.63 15.63
C GLY A 23 -6.23 7.02 14.62
N LEU A 24 -5.02 6.67 15.09
CA LEU A 24 -4.01 5.99 14.29
C LEU A 24 -4.49 4.60 13.82
N ASP A 25 -5.08 3.80 14.71
CA ASP A 25 -5.63 2.49 14.37
C ASP A 25 -6.78 2.60 13.35
N THR A 26 -7.63 3.62 13.49
CA THR A 26 -8.70 3.91 12.53
C THR A 26 -8.15 4.27 11.15
N ALA A 27 -7.15 5.15 11.09
CA ALA A 27 -6.51 5.55 9.84
C ALA A 27 -5.85 4.34 9.14
N HIS A 28 -5.17 3.49 9.91
CA HIS A 28 -4.55 2.26 9.42
C HIS A 28 -5.57 1.26 8.89
N ALA A 29 -6.64 0.99 9.65
CA ALA A 29 -7.69 0.04 9.26
C ALA A 29 -8.35 0.48 7.95
N ARG A 30 -8.67 1.79 7.83
CA ARG A 30 -9.23 2.36 6.60
C ARG A 30 -8.30 2.20 5.42
N LEU A 31 -7.01 2.55 5.58
CA LEU A 31 -6.01 2.36 4.52
C LEU A 31 -5.98 0.90 4.07
N GLN A 32 -5.84 -0.04 5.01
CA GLN A 32 -5.72 -1.45 4.68
C GLN A 32 -6.95 -1.96 3.92
N GLN A 33 -8.15 -1.65 4.40
CA GLN A 33 -9.40 -2.04 3.75
C GLN A 33 -9.48 -1.53 2.30
N GLU A 34 -9.16 -0.27 2.08
CA GLU A 34 -9.21 0.34 0.74
C GLU A 34 -8.16 -0.25 -0.22
N LEU A 35 -6.95 -0.57 0.27
CA LEU A 35 -5.94 -1.27 -0.52
C LEU A 35 -6.38 -2.71 -0.86
N GLU A 36 -7.00 -3.42 0.08
CA GLU A 36 -7.56 -4.74 -0.17
C GLU A 36 -8.69 -4.68 -1.20
N ASP A 37 -9.56 -3.67 -1.13
CA ASP A 37 -10.65 -3.46 -2.08
C ASP A 37 -10.13 -3.13 -3.48
N CYS A 38 -9.12 -2.27 -3.59
CA CYS A 38 -8.47 -1.96 -4.87
C CYS A 38 -7.87 -3.22 -5.51
N TRP A 39 -7.22 -4.08 -4.71
CA TRP A 39 -6.69 -5.34 -5.22
C TRP A 39 -7.81 -6.32 -5.60
N ARG A 40 -8.85 -6.46 -4.78
CA ARG A 40 -9.99 -7.34 -5.09
C ARG A 40 -10.67 -6.95 -6.39
N ASP A 41 -10.80 -5.66 -6.65
CA ASP A 41 -11.33 -5.13 -7.91
C ASP A 41 -10.45 -5.49 -9.11
N ALA A 42 -9.13 -5.38 -8.98
CA ALA A 42 -8.17 -5.78 -10.01
C ALA A 42 -8.20 -7.30 -10.25
N GLN A 43 -8.15 -8.08 -9.17
CA GLN A 43 -8.16 -9.54 -9.20
C GLN A 43 -9.44 -10.06 -9.84
N LYS A 44 -10.62 -9.51 -9.51
CA LYS A 44 -11.89 -9.90 -10.11
C LYS A 44 -11.89 -9.74 -11.63
N THR A 45 -11.28 -8.68 -12.16
CA THR A 45 -11.17 -8.47 -13.61
C THR A 45 -10.22 -9.48 -14.24
N LEU A 46 -9.06 -9.76 -13.61
CA LEU A 46 -8.11 -10.76 -14.09
C LEU A 46 -8.69 -12.18 -14.05
N ASP A 47 -9.36 -12.56 -12.95
CA ASP A 47 -10.04 -13.85 -12.82
C ASP A 47 -11.10 -14.05 -13.91
N SER A 48 -11.91 -13.02 -14.18
CA SER A 48 -12.92 -13.07 -15.23
C SER A 48 -12.31 -13.27 -16.61
N GLN A 49 -11.23 -12.56 -16.91
CA GLN A 49 -10.52 -12.67 -18.17
C GLN A 49 -9.87 -14.05 -18.34
N LEU A 50 -9.22 -14.56 -17.30
CA LEU A 50 -8.60 -15.89 -17.33
C LEU A 50 -9.64 -16.99 -17.58
N ARG A 51 -10.83 -16.89 -16.97
CA ARG A 51 -11.95 -17.81 -17.25
C ARG A 51 -12.42 -17.71 -18.70
N GLN A 52 -12.58 -16.50 -19.23
CA GLN A 52 -12.92 -16.31 -20.65
C GLN A 52 -11.88 -16.94 -21.59
N LEU A 53 -10.58 -16.83 -21.26
CA LEU A 53 -9.51 -17.48 -22.03
C LEU A 53 -9.62 -19.02 -21.96
N GLN A 54 -9.97 -19.57 -20.80
CA GLN A 54 -10.17 -21.01 -20.60
C GLN A 54 -11.36 -21.54 -21.40
N ASP A 55 -12.43 -20.76 -21.49
CA ASP A 55 -13.68 -21.16 -22.15
C ASP A 55 -13.63 -20.99 -23.68
N MET A 56 -12.60 -20.33 -24.22
CA MET A 56 -12.45 -20.10 -25.65
C MET A 56 -12.08 -21.38 -26.41
N THR A 57 -12.59 -21.49 -27.64
CA THR A 57 -12.26 -22.59 -28.55
C THR A 57 -10.90 -22.35 -29.22
N TRP A 58 -9.99 -23.32 -29.20
CA TRP A 58 -8.65 -23.17 -29.79
C TRP A 58 -8.49 -23.76 -31.19
N LYS A 59 -9.60 -24.16 -31.81
CA LYS A 59 -9.62 -24.67 -33.18
C LYS A 59 -9.39 -23.54 -34.18
N ALA A 60 -8.66 -23.85 -35.24
CA ALA A 60 -8.41 -22.91 -36.33
C ALA A 60 -9.73 -22.63 -37.09
N PRO A 61 -10.10 -21.36 -37.30
CA PRO A 61 -11.17 -21.02 -38.22
C PRO A 61 -10.74 -21.38 -39.65
N SER A 62 -11.59 -22.10 -40.38
CA SER A 62 -11.31 -22.56 -41.76
C SER A 62 -11.53 -21.49 -42.83
N GLU A 63 -12.22 -20.39 -42.48
CA GLU A 63 -12.61 -19.32 -43.39
C GLU A 63 -12.14 -17.95 -42.88
N LEU A 64 -11.78 -17.04 -43.79
CA LEU A 64 -11.30 -15.69 -43.43
C LEU A 64 -12.33 -14.90 -42.61
N LEU A 65 -13.62 -15.00 -42.95
CA LEU A 65 -14.69 -14.32 -42.20
C LEU A 65 -14.81 -14.87 -40.77
N ALA A 66 -14.72 -16.19 -40.61
CA ALA A 66 -14.73 -16.83 -39.29
C ALA A 66 -13.52 -16.39 -38.46
N TYR A 67 -12.32 -16.31 -39.07
CA TYR A 67 -11.12 -15.78 -38.41
C TYR A 67 -11.31 -14.34 -37.95
N GLN A 68 -11.81 -13.46 -38.81
CA GLN A 68 -12.02 -12.06 -38.46
C GLN A 68 -13.02 -11.90 -37.31
N ALA A 69 -14.11 -12.66 -37.34
CA ALA A 69 -15.12 -12.66 -36.28
C ALA A 69 -14.54 -13.16 -34.95
N GLU A 70 -13.84 -14.29 -34.97
CA GLU A 70 -13.26 -14.89 -33.77
C GLU A 70 -12.16 -14.01 -33.15
N ARG A 71 -11.31 -13.39 -33.99
CA ARG A 71 -10.29 -12.44 -33.56
C ARG A 71 -10.91 -11.17 -32.96
N ALA A 72 -11.98 -10.65 -33.56
CA ALA A 72 -12.68 -9.48 -33.03
C ALA A 72 -13.36 -9.78 -31.69
N GLU A 73 -13.97 -10.96 -31.57
CA GLU A 73 -14.62 -11.42 -30.34
C GLU A 73 -13.58 -11.66 -29.22
N ALA A 74 -12.46 -12.30 -29.54
CA ALA A 74 -11.37 -12.48 -28.61
C ALA A 74 -10.77 -11.13 -28.16
N ALA A 75 -10.64 -10.14 -29.05
CA ALA A 75 -10.22 -8.79 -28.69
C ALA A 75 -11.24 -8.09 -27.78
N ARG A 76 -12.53 -8.31 -28.01
CA ARG A 76 -13.60 -7.76 -27.17
C ARG A 76 -13.50 -8.33 -25.75
N LEU A 77 -13.54 -9.65 -25.62
CA LEU A 77 -13.59 -10.36 -24.34
C LEU A 77 -12.26 -10.28 -23.58
N LEU A 78 -11.12 -10.49 -24.24
CA LEU A 78 -9.82 -10.57 -23.56
C LEU A 78 -9.05 -9.26 -23.53
N LEU A 79 -9.57 -8.15 -24.07
CA LEU A 79 -8.84 -6.88 -24.02
C LEU A 79 -9.77 -5.70 -23.74
N ARG A 80 -10.74 -5.45 -24.61
CA ARG A 80 -11.55 -4.23 -24.54
C ARG A 80 -12.43 -4.19 -23.29
N GLU A 81 -13.14 -5.27 -22.99
CA GLU A 81 -14.02 -5.32 -21.81
C GLU A 81 -13.24 -5.31 -20.49
N PRO A 82 -12.18 -6.13 -20.30
CA PRO A 82 -11.38 -6.07 -19.08
C PRO A 82 -10.72 -4.71 -18.88
N LEU A 83 -10.23 -4.06 -19.95
CA LEU A 83 -9.70 -2.70 -19.87
C LEU A 83 -10.80 -1.68 -19.53
N GLY A 84 -11.99 -1.79 -20.12
CA GLY A 84 -13.12 -0.93 -19.77
C GLY A 84 -13.51 -1.06 -18.29
N GLN A 85 -13.57 -2.28 -17.77
CA GLN A 85 -13.79 -2.53 -16.34
C GLN A 85 -12.68 -1.94 -15.48
N TRP A 86 -11.42 -2.07 -15.91
CA TRP A 86 -10.27 -1.48 -15.22
C TRP A 86 -10.35 0.04 -15.18
N GLU A 87 -10.63 0.69 -16.32
CA GLU A 87 -10.76 2.14 -16.44
C GLU A 87 -11.96 2.70 -15.68
N GLN A 88 -13.01 1.90 -15.50
CA GLN A 88 -14.16 2.25 -14.67
C GLN A 88 -13.81 2.19 -13.17
N ARG A 89 -13.17 1.11 -12.71
CA ARG A 89 -12.82 0.91 -11.29
C ARG A 89 -11.61 1.73 -10.85
N ARG A 90 -10.68 2.01 -11.76
CA ARG A 90 -9.44 2.78 -11.56
C ARG A 90 -8.67 2.38 -10.29
N PRO A 91 -8.43 1.08 -10.03
CA PRO A 91 -7.88 0.61 -8.76
C PRO A 91 -6.53 1.26 -8.43
N TYR A 92 -5.68 1.48 -9.44
CA TYR A 92 -4.40 2.19 -9.28
C TYR A 92 -4.57 3.64 -8.80
N LYS A 93 -5.43 4.43 -9.46
CA LYS A 93 -5.69 5.83 -9.08
C LYS A 93 -6.32 5.90 -7.69
N ARG A 94 -7.24 4.99 -7.37
CA ARG A 94 -7.85 4.90 -6.04
C ARG A 94 -6.80 4.60 -4.97
N ALA A 95 -5.93 3.62 -5.18
CA ALA A 95 -4.86 3.31 -4.24
C ALA A 95 -3.95 4.52 -3.95
N MET A 96 -3.56 5.28 -4.99
CA MET A 96 -2.78 6.51 -4.80
C MET A 96 -3.53 7.55 -3.94
N LEU A 97 -4.81 7.78 -4.22
CA LEU A 97 -5.63 8.73 -3.47
C LEU A 97 -5.80 8.30 -2.01
N VAL A 98 -5.94 7.00 -1.76
CA VAL A 98 -6.05 6.45 -0.41
C VAL A 98 -4.75 6.62 0.36
N LEU A 99 -3.60 6.39 -0.28
CA LEU A 99 -2.28 6.61 0.34
C LEU A 99 -2.07 8.09 0.71
N ASP A 100 -2.41 9.01 -0.19
CA ASP A 100 -2.35 10.46 0.07
C ASP A 100 -3.34 10.86 1.20
N SER A 101 -4.57 10.35 1.16
CA SER A 101 -5.56 10.58 2.21
C SER A 101 -5.09 10.05 3.57
N TYR A 102 -4.39 8.92 3.59
CA TYR A 102 -3.82 8.34 4.81
C TYR A 102 -2.71 9.23 5.37
N ASP A 103 -1.79 9.72 4.53
CA ASP A 103 -0.75 10.66 4.97
C ASP A 103 -1.33 11.95 5.54
N ARG A 104 -2.33 12.54 4.88
CA ARG A 104 -3.04 13.72 5.41
C ARG A 104 -3.73 13.41 6.75
N SER A 105 -4.27 12.21 6.92
CA SER A 105 -4.88 11.78 8.18
C SER A 105 -3.84 11.67 9.30
N LEU A 106 -2.65 11.17 9.01
CA LEU A 106 -1.54 11.15 9.98
C LEU A 106 -1.07 12.56 10.34
N GLU A 107 -0.95 13.45 9.36
CA GLU A 107 -0.60 14.86 9.59
C GLU A 107 -1.65 15.56 10.46
N GLU A 108 -2.93 15.31 10.22
CA GLU A 108 -4.02 15.86 11.02
C GLU A 108 -4.00 15.32 12.46
N LEU A 109 -3.79 14.02 12.64
CA LEU A 109 -3.63 13.42 13.98
C LEU A 109 -2.43 14.02 14.73
N VAL A 110 -1.35 14.36 14.03
CA VAL A 110 -0.21 15.05 14.63
C VAL A 110 -0.55 16.52 14.95
N ARG A 111 -1.35 17.18 14.10
CA ARG A 111 -1.74 18.58 14.29
C ARG A 111 -2.61 18.78 15.52
N THR A 112 -3.47 17.82 15.84
CA THR A 112 -4.36 17.86 17.02
C THR A 112 -3.63 17.55 18.34
N LEU A 113 -2.41 17.02 18.31
CA LEU A 113 -1.63 16.81 19.52
C LEU A 113 -1.22 18.15 20.16
N PRO A 114 -1.21 18.24 21.50
CA PRO A 114 -0.62 19.38 22.20
C PRO A 114 0.89 19.43 21.95
N GLU A 115 1.45 20.65 21.94
CA GLU A 115 2.89 20.87 21.74
C GLU A 115 3.73 20.12 22.77
N SER A 116 3.27 20.12 24.03
CA SER A 116 3.87 19.36 25.11
C SER A 116 2.83 18.76 26.05
N VAL A 117 3.16 17.62 26.64
CA VAL A 117 2.37 16.98 27.72
C VAL A 117 3.28 16.70 28.90
N ASP A 118 2.72 16.66 30.11
CA ASP A 118 3.45 16.15 31.25
C ASP A 118 3.40 14.62 31.29
N ALA A 119 4.56 14.00 31.54
CA ALA A 119 4.68 12.55 31.62
C ALA A 119 5.68 12.16 32.71
N SER A 120 5.31 11.19 33.54
CA SER A 120 6.25 10.49 34.42
C SER A 120 6.76 9.20 33.78
N GLY A 121 7.95 8.75 34.18
CA GLY A 121 8.51 7.47 33.72
C GLY A 121 7.58 6.28 33.94
N PRO A 122 7.06 6.07 35.18
CA PRO A 122 6.13 4.99 35.46
C PRO A 122 4.86 5.02 34.60
N GLN A 123 4.23 6.19 34.46
CA GLN A 123 3.02 6.36 33.64
C GLN A 123 3.30 6.03 32.16
N ALA A 124 4.42 6.52 31.61
CA ALA A 124 4.80 6.23 30.23
C ALA A 124 5.10 4.73 30.03
N ILE A 125 5.74 4.05 30.99
CA ILE A 125 5.97 2.60 30.93
C ILE A 125 4.66 1.81 31.00
N GLU A 126 3.73 2.21 31.86
CA GLU A 126 2.45 1.55 31.98
C GLU A 126 1.66 1.61 30.67
N LEU A 127 1.61 2.79 30.05
CA LEU A 127 0.89 3.04 28.79
C LEU A 127 1.58 2.40 27.57
N LEU A 128 2.90 2.55 27.46
CA LEU A 128 3.65 2.26 26.24
C LEU A 128 4.56 1.04 26.33
N GLY A 129 4.85 0.57 27.55
CA GLY A 129 5.84 -0.48 27.82
C GLY A 129 5.50 -1.83 27.18
N ARG A 130 4.20 -2.10 26.94
CA ARG A 130 3.74 -3.32 26.26
C ARG A 130 4.04 -3.31 24.76
N LEU A 131 4.18 -2.12 24.17
CA LEU A 131 4.47 -1.91 22.75
C LEU A 131 5.98 -1.90 22.46
N VAL A 132 6.83 -2.10 23.47
CA VAL A 132 8.28 -2.15 23.29
C VAL A 132 8.83 -3.47 23.81
N SER A 133 10.03 -3.86 23.34
CA SER A 133 10.64 -5.12 23.77
C SER A 133 10.84 -5.17 25.29
N LYS A 134 10.65 -6.36 25.89
CA LYS A 134 10.84 -6.58 27.35
C LYS A 134 12.22 -6.14 27.85
N ARG A 135 13.28 -6.31 27.04
CA ARG A 135 14.64 -5.83 27.36
C ARG A 135 14.71 -4.32 27.44
N PHE A 136 14.02 -3.63 26.53
CA PHE A 136 13.92 -2.17 26.52
C PHE A 136 13.16 -1.71 27.77
N ALA A 137 11.96 -2.25 28.02
CA ALA A 137 11.16 -1.92 29.22
C ALA A 137 11.92 -2.12 30.55
N ARG A 138 12.67 -3.22 30.71
CA ARG A 138 13.49 -3.47 31.92
C ARG A 138 14.59 -2.43 32.13
N ARG A 139 15.23 -1.96 31.05
CA ARG A 139 16.26 -0.90 31.11
C ARG A 139 15.68 0.42 31.60
N PHE A 140 14.37 0.59 31.46
CA PHE A 140 13.61 1.76 31.86
C PHE A 140 12.90 1.61 33.22
N GLY A 141 12.89 0.43 33.85
CA GLY A 141 12.34 0.26 35.20
C GLY A 141 13.02 1.11 36.29
N TRP A 142 14.18 1.70 36.00
CA TRP A 142 14.96 2.57 36.89
C TRP A 142 14.68 4.08 36.70
N ILE A 143 13.66 4.45 35.89
CA ILE A 143 13.37 5.85 35.56
C ILE A 143 12.79 6.61 36.76
N ARG A 144 13.18 7.88 36.86
CA ARG A 144 12.75 8.88 37.84
C ARG A 144 11.22 9.03 37.91
N TYR A 145 10.69 9.10 39.13
CA TYR A 145 9.28 9.37 39.45
C TYR A 145 8.82 10.81 39.18
N LYS A 146 9.71 11.72 38.74
CA LYS A 146 9.35 13.13 38.53
C LYS A 146 8.67 13.32 37.18
N GLU A 147 7.58 14.07 37.18
CA GLU A 147 6.88 14.52 35.98
C GLU A 147 7.71 15.56 35.23
N HIS A 148 7.72 15.43 33.92
CA HIS A 148 8.44 16.33 33.03
C HIS A 148 7.60 16.64 31.80
N SER A 149 7.71 17.89 31.34
CA SER A 149 7.15 18.32 30.07
C SER A 149 7.89 17.64 28.91
N LEU A 150 7.13 16.87 28.13
CA LEU A 150 7.55 16.13 26.95
C LEU A 150 7.04 16.86 25.70
N PRO A 151 7.88 17.23 24.73
CA PRO A 151 7.44 17.84 23.47
C PRO A 151 6.81 16.78 22.54
N LEU A 152 5.62 16.28 22.91
CA LEU A 152 4.97 15.11 22.31
C LEU A 152 4.77 15.28 20.81
N LYS A 153 4.17 16.40 20.38
CA LYS A 153 3.90 16.69 18.97
C LYS A 153 5.17 16.62 18.11
N ALA A 154 6.25 17.25 18.57
CA ALA A 154 7.52 17.23 17.84
C ALA A 154 8.11 15.82 17.72
N ILE A 155 8.03 15.02 18.79
CA ILE A 155 8.50 13.61 18.78
C ILE A 155 7.70 12.77 17.79
N VAL A 156 6.36 12.85 17.86
CA VAL A 156 5.46 12.10 16.99
C VAL A 156 5.64 12.54 15.54
N ALA A 157 5.67 13.85 15.25
CA ALA A 157 5.84 14.38 13.90
C ALA A 157 7.12 13.85 13.22
N VAL A 158 8.24 13.87 13.94
CA VAL A 158 9.53 13.38 13.41
C VAL A 158 9.50 11.88 13.16
N GLU A 159 8.89 11.10 14.04
CA GLU A 159 8.84 9.65 13.86
C GLU A 159 7.84 9.24 12.78
N ILE A 160 6.68 9.90 12.64
CA ILE A 160 5.74 9.70 11.53
C ILE A 160 6.43 10.00 10.20
N LYS A 161 7.17 11.11 10.09
CA LYS A 161 7.95 11.42 8.90
C LYS A 161 8.99 10.34 8.60
N ARG A 162 9.71 9.85 9.61
CA ARG A 162 10.68 8.76 9.45
C ARG A 162 10.03 7.45 9.00
N LEU A 163 8.88 7.09 9.57
CA LEU A 163 8.13 5.90 9.21
C LEU A 163 7.59 6.00 7.78
N SER A 164 7.17 7.18 7.35
CA SER A 164 6.71 7.41 5.97
C SER A 164 7.79 7.03 4.95
N LEU A 165 9.06 7.39 5.20
CA LEU A 165 10.19 7.01 4.33
C LEU A 165 10.38 5.50 4.24
N ARG A 166 10.29 4.83 5.38
CA ARG A 166 10.43 3.35 5.44
C ARG A 166 9.28 2.67 4.70
N ARG A 167 8.12 3.31 4.63
CA ARG A 167 6.90 2.81 4.01
C ARG A 167 6.88 2.95 2.49
N VAL A 168 7.64 3.91 1.93
CA VAL A 168 7.71 4.15 0.47
C VAL A 168 8.03 2.88 -0.32
N LYS A 169 8.89 2.00 0.22
CA LYS A 169 9.17 0.72 -0.44
C LYS A 169 7.92 -0.16 -0.55
N THR A 170 7.17 -0.33 0.54
CA THR A 170 5.94 -1.13 0.57
C THR A 170 4.83 -0.49 -0.28
N GLU A 171 4.74 0.84 -0.30
CA GLU A 171 3.87 1.59 -1.22
C GLU A 171 4.19 1.30 -2.68
N GLY A 172 5.47 1.45 -3.05
CA GLY A 172 5.93 1.22 -4.41
C GLY A 172 5.73 -0.21 -4.87
N GLU A 173 6.02 -1.20 -4.03
CA GLU A 173 5.78 -2.62 -4.32
C GLU A 173 4.30 -2.90 -4.61
N TYR A 174 3.39 -2.36 -3.78
CA TYR A 174 1.96 -2.51 -3.98
C TYR A 174 1.46 -1.79 -5.25
N LEU A 175 1.89 -0.56 -5.50
CA LEU A 175 1.52 0.19 -6.70
C LEU A 175 2.05 -0.48 -7.98
N LEU A 176 3.27 -1.03 -7.93
CA LEU A 176 3.84 -1.80 -9.03
C LEU A 176 3.01 -3.05 -9.35
N ILE A 177 2.46 -3.73 -8.34
CA ILE A 177 1.57 -4.87 -8.54
C ILE A 177 0.31 -4.45 -9.29
N LEU A 178 -0.32 -3.33 -8.89
CA LEU A 178 -1.48 -2.80 -9.62
C LEU A 178 -1.13 -2.40 -11.05
N ALA A 179 0.05 -1.85 -11.30
CA ALA A 179 0.50 -1.52 -12.66
C ALA A 179 0.74 -2.79 -13.50
N LYS A 180 1.37 -3.81 -12.92
CA LYS A 180 1.57 -5.13 -13.56
C LYS A 180 0.25 -5.85 -13.85
N ALA A 181 -0.78 -5.65 -13.04
CA ALA A 181 -2.12 -6.19 -13.34
C ALA A 181 -2.62 -5.70 -14.71
N ILE A 182 -2.39 -4.44 -15.07
CA ILE A 182 -2.77 -3.91 -16.40
C ILE A 182 -1.98 -4.59 -17.52
N GLN A 183 -0.68 -4.83 -17.31
CA GLN A 183 0.13 -5.57 -18.28
C GLN A 183 -0.38 -7.00 -18.44
N GLN A 184 -0.81 -7.64 -17.34
CA GLN A 184 -1.40 -8.98 -17.38
C GLN A 184 -2.71 -8.98 -18.18
N LEU A 185 -3.54 -7.93 -18.10
CA LEU A 185 -4.75 -7.80 -18.93
C LEU A 185 -4.46 -7.89 -20.44
N ARG A 186 -3.26 -7.52 -20.88
CA ARG A 186 -2.90 -7.60 -22.30
C ARG A 186 -2.35 -8.95 -22.71
N ARG A 187 -1.78 -9.68 -21.75
CA ARG A 187 -1.05 -10.91 -21.99
C ARG A 187 -1.96 -11.99 -22.53
N ASP A 188 -3.12 -12.17 -21.91
CA ASP A 188 -4.09 -13.20 -22.28
C ASP A 188 -4.62 -12.98 -23.71
N TRP A 189 -4.92 -11.73 -24.07
CA TRP A 189 -5.24 -11.37 -25.46
C TRP A 189 -4.10 -11.68 -26.43
N LYS A 190 -2.84 -11.29 -26.11
CA LYS A 190 -1.69 -11.57 -26.98
C LYS A 190 -1.51 -13.06 -27.23
N VAL A 191 -1.59 -13.86 -26.17
CA VAL A 191 -1.50 -15.34 -26.25
C VAL A 191 -2.58 -15.88 -27.18
N ARG A 192 -3.83 -15.45 -27.02
CA ARG A 192 -4.93 -15.90 -27.88
C ARG A 192 -4.77 -15.45 -29.33
N ARG A 193 -4.37 -14.19 -29.55
CA ARG A 193 -4.13 -13.63 -30.88
C ARG A 193 -3.03 -14.40 -31.61
N GLU A 194 -1.91 -14.65 -30.96
CA GLU A 194 -0.80 -15.43 -31.54
C GLU A 194 -1.23 -16.85 -31.90
N ALA A 195 -2.07 -17.49 -31.08
CA ALA A 195 -2.62 -18.80 -31.39
C ALA A 195 -3.52 -18.78 -32.64
N LEU A 196 -4.39 -17.77 -32.77
CA LEU A 196 -5.23 -17.58 -33.96
C LEU A 196 -4.38 -17.32 -35.22
N ASP A 197 -3.38 -16.44 -35.11
CA ASP A 197 -2.54 -16.05 -36.25
C ASP A 197 -1.70 -17.25 -36.74
N ASN A 198 -1.11 -18.04 -35.85
CA ASN A 198 -0.35 -19.25 -36.20
C ASN A 198 -1.24 -20.32 -36.83
N ALA A 199 -2.45 -20.50 -36.30
CA ALA A 199 -3.41 -21.50 -36.78
C ALA A 199 -3.81 -21.25 -38.25
N VAL A 200 -4.00 -19.98 -38.65
CA VAL A 200 -4.30 -19.61 -40.03
C VAL A 200 -3.11 -19.79 -40.97
N GLN A 201 -1.89 -19.60 -40.46
CA GLN A 201 -0.66 -19.82 -41.24
C GLN A 201 -0.33 -21.31 -41.45
N GLY A 202 -1.13 -22.22 -40.86
CA GLY A 202 -0.84 -23.66 -40.88
C GLY A 202 0.39 -24.02 -40.06
N GLU A 203 0.91 -23.09 -39.25
CA GLU A 203 2.00 -23.35 -38.33
C GLU A 203 1.42 -24.05 -37.10
N PRO A 204 1.80 -25.31 -36.81
CA PRO A 204 1.38 -25.94 -35.58
C PRO A 204 1.88 -25.07 -34.42
N SER A 205 0.97 -24.71 -33.51
CA SER A 205 1.36 -24.03 -32.28
C SER A 205 2.56 -24.75 -31.69
N ARG A 206 3.68 -24.04 -31.48
CA ARG A 206 4.94 -24.60 -30.95
C ARG A 206 4.75 -25.36 -29.63
N LYS A 207 3.63 -25.14 -28.94
CA LYS A 207 3.25 -25.81 -27.69
C LYS A 207 1.77 -26.22 -27.73
N PRO A 208 1.41 -27.39 -27.19
CA PRO A 208 0.02 -27.75 -26.97
C PRO A 208 -0.75 -26.66 -26.22
N GLU A 209 -2.01 -26.43 -26.60
CA GLU A 209 -2.94 -25.50 -25.94
C GLU A 209 -2.92 -25.65 -24.41
N ALA A 210 -3.05 -26.90 -23.93
CA ALA A 210 -3.05 -27.22 -22.51
C ALA A 210 -1.77 -26.77 -21.79
N GLU A 211 -0.62 -26.81 -22.45
CA GLU A 211 0.64 -26.32 -21.88
C GLU A 211 0.72 -24.80 -21.84
N THR A 212 0.15 -24.12 -22.82
CA THR A 212 0.05 -22.65 -22.81
C THR A 212 -0.87 -22.19 -21.71
N LEU A 213 -2.06 -22.77 -21.61
CA LEU A 213 -3.02 -22.44 -20.56
C LEU A 213 -2.46 -22.73 -19.16
N LYS A 214 -1.83 -23.90 -18.97
CA LYS A 214 -1.16 -24.24 -17.70
C LYS A 214 -0.09 -23.23 -17.31
N ARG A 215 0.73 -22.77 -18.26
CA ARG A 215 1.76 -21.75 -18.00
C ARG A 215 1.15 -20.41 -17.60
N GLU A 216 0.07 -19.99 -18.26
CA GLU A 216 -0.62 -18.75 -17.92
C GLU A 216 -1.27 -18.84 -16.53
N MET A 217 -1.91 -19.96 -16.19
CA MET A 217 -2.44 -20.19 -14.84
C MET A 217 -1.34 -20.16 -13.76
N MET A 218 -0.17 -20.77 -14.02
CA MET A 218 0.97 -20.71 -13.09
C MET A 218 1.53 -19.31 -12.95
N SER A 219 1.63 -18.55 -14.05
CA SER A 219 2.05 -17.14 -14.05
C SER A 219 1.09 -16.30 -13.22
N TYR A 220 -0.22 -16.47 -13.45
CA TYR A 220 -1.28 -15.79 -12.70
C TYR A 220 -1.23 -16.11 -11.20
N ALA A 221 -1.16 -17.39 -10.83
CA ALA A 221 -1.07 -17.80 -9.42
C ALA A 221 0.19 -17.25 -8.72
N SER A 222 1.31 -17.14 -9.44
CA SER A 222 2.52 -16.48 -8.93
C SER A 222 2.30 -14.99 -8.71
N PHE A 223 1.62 -14.31 -9.64
CA PHE A 223 1.30 -12.90 -9.55
C PHE A 223 0.34 -12.59 -8.38
N VAL A 224 -0.72 -13.39 -8.20
CA VAL A 224 -1.64 -13.26 -7.06
C VAL A 224 -0.92 -13.40 -5.73
N ARG A 225 -0.03 -14.40 -5.58
CA ARG A 225 0.78 -14.56 -4.36
C ARG A 225 1.68 -13.36 -4.08
N GLN A 226 2.24 -12.73 -5.11
CA GLN A 226 3.04 -11.51 -4.93
C GLN A 226 2.16 -10.36 -4.41
N ALA A 227 0.95 -10.20 -4.95
CA ALA A 227 0.00 -9.18 -4.51
C ALA A 227 -0.43 -9.39 -3.05
N GLU A 228 -0.79 -10.62 -2.68
CA GLU A 228 -1.15 -10.99 -1.31
C GLU A 228 0.01 -10.77 -0.34
N SER A 229 1.25 -11.08 -0.76
CA SER A 229 2.44 -10.79 0.04
C SER A 229 2.64 -9.28 0.29
N ALA A 230 2.38 -8.44 -0.71
CA ALA A 230 2.46 -6.99 -0.55
C ALA A 230 1.37 -6.45 0.38
N LEU A 231 0.13 -6.95 0.28
CA LEU A 231 -0.94 -6.64 1.21
C LEU A 231 -0.64 -7.13 2.64
N SER A 232 -0.05 -8.32 2.78
CA SER A 232 0.38 -8.83 4.08
C SER A 232 1.53 -8.00 4.69
N ALA A 233 2.35 -7.35 3.87
CA ALA A 233 3.32 -6.38 4.38
C ALA A 233 2.62 -5.14 4.96
N TRP A 234 1.52 -4.70 4.34
CA TRP A 234 0.68 -3.59 4.82
C TRP A 234 0.04 -3.86 6.19
N SER A 235 -0.47 -5.07 6.42
CA SER A 235 -1.15 -5.40 7.68
C SER A 235 -0.23 -5.37 8.93
N LYS A 236 1.09 -5.33 8.74
CA LYS A 236 2.08 -5.23 9.83
C LYS A 236 2.38 -3.78 10.23
N TRP A 237 2.06 -2.81 9.38
CA TRP A 237 2.37 -1.40 9.63
C TRP A 237 1.69 -0.76 10.84
N PRO A 238 0.45 -1.13 11.23
CA PRO A 238 -0.17 -0.56 12.43
C PRO A 238 0.67 -0.85 13.67
N GLU A 239 1.12 -2.09 13.81
CA GLU A 239 1.96 -2.50 14.93
C GLU A 239 3.35 -1.86 14.85
N ILE A 240 4.01 -1.89 13.68
CA ILE A 240 5.32 -1.25 13.48
C ILE A 240 5.28 0.23 13.88
N THR A 241 4.22 0.94 13.49
CA THR A 241 4.05 2.37 13.76
C THR A 241 3.88 2.62 15.26
N LYS A 242 2.97 1.90 15.92
CA LYS A 242 2.75 2.01 17.37
C LYS A 242 3.99 1.67 18.18
N GLN A 243 4.70 0.60 17.85
CA GLN A 243 5.94 0.21 18.54
C GLN A 243 7.04 1.27 18.37
N SER A 244 7.20 1.82 17.16
CA SER A 244 8.23 2.84 16.91
C SER A 244 7.93 4.14 17.66
N LEU A 245 6.67 4.59 17.64
CA LEU A 245 6.22 5.76 18.38
C LEU A 245 6.38 5.57 19.90
N ALA A 246 5.93 4.44 20.43
CA ALA A 246 6.09 4.09 21.84
C ALA A 246 7.57 4.13 22.28
N GLY A 247 8.46 3.52 21.49
CA GLY A 247 9.89 3.55 21.74
C GLY A 247 10.49 4.95 21.73
N ARG A 248 10.03 5.82 20.82
CA ARG A 248 10.47 7.22 20.72
C ARG A 248 9.99 8.08 21.87
N ILE A 249 8.72 7.96 22.25
CA ILE A 249 8.13 8.68 23.37
C ILE A 249 8.84 8.28 24.66
N LEU A 250 8.98 6.96 24.92
CA LEU A 250 9.73 6.46 26.08
C LEU A 250 11.17 6.99 26.10
N HIS A 251 11.86 6.99 24.97
CA HIS A 251 13.21 7.56 24.91
C HIS A 251 13.22 9.08 25.21
N GLY A 252 12.20 9.82 24.77
CA GLY A 252 12.03 11.25 25.04
C GLY A 252 11.86 11.55 26.53
N VAL A 253 10.99 10.79 27.21
CA VAL A 253 10.74 10.90 28.66
C VAL A 253 12.04 10.69 29.45
N VAL A 254 12.91 9.77 29.02
CA VAL A 254 14.07 9.33 29.80
C VAL A 254 15.29 10.19 29.58
N TRP A 255 15.62 10.44 28.33
CA TRP A 255 16.92 11.02 27.97
C TRP A 255 16.86 12.51 27.67
N ARG A 256 15.66 13.13 27.68
CA ARG A 256 15.43 14.57 27.42
C ARG A 256 16.24 15.12 26.24
N ARG A 257 16.42 14.31 25.19
CA ARG A 257 17.21 14.74 24.04
C ARG A 257 16.39 15.72 23.22
N LYS A 258 17.01 16.82 22.78
CA LYS A 258 16.42 17.69 21.77
C LYS A 258 16.08 16.88 20.53
N VAL A 259 14.85 17.03 20.06
CA VAL A 259 14.39 16.41 18.82
C VAL A 259 15.16 17.06 17.68
N LYS A 260 15.99 16.27 16.97
CA LYS A 260 16.69 16.74 15.79
C LYS A 260 15.74 16.61 14.59
N PRO A 261 15.52 17.67 13.79
CA PRO A 261 14.72 17.54 12.57
C PRO A 261 15.36 16.51 11.63
N SER A 262 14.54 15.64 11.05
CA SER A 262 15.02 14.70 10.04
C SER A 262 15.28 15.44 8.72
N GLY A 263 16.52 15.39 8.24
CA GLY A 263 16.96 15.94 6.95
C GLY A 263 16.46 15.14 5.74
N SER A 264 15.26 14.57 5.81
CA SER A 264 14.82 13.47 4.96
C SER A 264 13.87 13.87 3.83
N GLY A 265 13.81 15.15 3.47
CA GLY A 265 12.95 15.63 2.37
C GLY A 265 13.39 15.04 1.02
N ASP A 266 14.70 14.94 0.81
CA ASP A 266 15.29 14.56 -0.47
C ASP A 266 15.11 13.06 -0.77
N GLU A 267 15.22 12.21 0.25
CA GLU A 267 15.09 10.75 0.09
C GLU A 267 13.68 10.30 -0.31
N ARG A 268 12.63 10.94 0.25
CA ARG A 268 11.24 10.63 -0.11
C ARG A 268 10.97 11.01 -1.56
N THR A 269 11.40 12.22 -1.93
CA THR A 269 11.19 12.76 -3.28
C THR A 269 11.90 11.91 -4.32
N ALA A 270 13.16 11.50 -4.05
CA ALA A 270 13.90 10.59 -4.93
C ALA A 270 13.20 9.23 -5.07
N SER A 271 12.73 8.66 -3.97
CA SER A 271 12.03 7.37 -4.00
C SER A 271 10.69 7.45 -4.75
N LEU A 272 9.91 8.51 -4.53
CA LEU A 272 8.66 8.75 -5.27
C LEU A 272 8.92 9.01 -6.76
N THR A 273 10.03 9.68 -7.09
CA THR A 273 10.43 9.91 -8.49
C THR A 273 10.77 8.58 -9.17
N HIS A 274 11.56 7.72 -8.53
CA HIS A 274 11.89 6.39 -9.04
C HIS A 274 10.63 5.55 -9.31
N TRP A 275 9.70 5.50 -8.34
CA TRP A 275 8.45 4.77 -8.53
C TRP A 275 7.57 5.42 -9.61
N GLY A 276 7.51 6.75 -9.66
CA GLY A 276 6.80 7.48 -10.71
C GLY A 276 7.38 7.24 -12.11
N GLU A 277 8.69 7.04 -12.24
CA GLU A 277 9.33 6.63 -13.51
C GLU A 277 8.97 5.19 -13.90
N GLN A 278 9.03 4.25 -12.95
CA GLN A 278 8.60 2.86 -13.19
C GLN A 278 7.14 2.81 -13.66
N LEU A 279 6.27 3.59 -13.01
CA LEU A 279 4.85 3.66 -13.33
C LEU A 279 4.61 4.33 -14.69
N ARG A 280 5.29 5.43 -14.99
CA ARG A 280 5.22 6.07 -16.32
C ARG A 280 5.74 5.17 -17.44
N SER A 281 6.77 4.36 -17.18
CA SER A 281 7.25 3.36 -18.15
C SER A 281 6.14 2.36 -18.48
N ILE A 282 5.44 1.87 -17.46
CA ILE A 282 4.32 0.93 -17.63
C ILE A 282 3.15 1.62 -18.34
N GLU A 283 2.79 2.85 -17.95
CA GLU A 283 1.74 3.64 -18.63
C GLU A 283 2.08 3.92 -20.10
N PHE A 284 3.35 4.18 -20.43
CA PHE A 284 3.79 4.40 -21.81
C PHE A 284 3.68 3.14 -22.66
N GLU A 285 4.10 1.99 -22.12
CA GLU A 285 3.87 0.68 -22.73
C GLU A 285 2.37 0.42 -22.96
N ILE A 286 1.52 0.92 -22.07
CA ILE A 286 0.07 0.83 -22.21
C ILE A 286 -0.43 1.79 -23.32
N GLY A 287 -0.08 3.07 -23.28
CA GLY A 287 -0.58 4.09 -24.21
C GLY A 287 -0.19 3.89 -25.68
N PHE A 288 0.95 3.27 -25.98
CA PHE A 288 1.44 3.10 -27.36
C PHE A 288 0.76 2.00 -28.18
N SER A 289 -0.01 1.09 -27.56
CA SER A 289 -0.63 -0.04 -28.26
C SER A 289 -2.11 0.17 -28.61
N GLY A 290 -2.68 1.34 -28.28
CA GLY A 290 -4.08 1.70 -28.53
C GLY A 290 -4.30 2.68 -29.68
N ARG A 291 -3.26 3.01 -30.46
CA ARG A 291 -3.36 3.77 -31.70
C ARG A 291 -2.94 2.92 -32.88
#